data_AF-T1BQR7-F1
#
_entry.id   AF-T1BQR7-F1
#
_cell.length_a   1.000
_cell.length_b   1.000
_cell.length_c   1.000
_cell.angle_alpha   90.00
_cell.angle_beta   90.00
_cell.angle_gamma   90.00
#
_symmetry.space_group_name_H-M   'P 1'
#
loop_
_entity.id
_entity.type
_entity.pdbx_description
1 polymer ?
#
loop_
_entity_poly.entity_id
_entity_poly.type
_entity_poly.pdbx_seq_one_letter_code
_entity_poly.pdbx_strand_id
1 'polypeptide(L)'
;MLQLNRYPYLLLLPRPSVTYLVSDPEGVRLTFDSSGTVTGEASYSAYGNVIAGGLLNITPFGYAGGYTDPTGLIYLVNRYYDPSTGQFLSVDPLVSLTDQPYAVCRE
;
A
#
# COMPACT_ATOMS: atom_id res chain seq x y z
N MET A 1 55.09 15.12 -24.13
CA MET A 1 53.72 15.61 -24.40
C MET A 1 52.75 14.52 -23.95
N LEU A 2 52.29 14.56 -22.70
CA LEU A 2 51.34 13.58 -22.15
C LEU A 2 49.94 14.19 -22.29
N GLN A 3 49.16 13.68 -23.25
CA GLN A 3 47.74 14.01 -23.36
C GLN A 3 46.99 13.30 -22.23
N LEU A 4 46.56 14.06 -21.22
CA LEU A 4 45.61 13.58 -20.22
C LEU A 4 44.22 13.49 -20.86
N ASN A 5 43.79 12.27 -21.20
CA ASN A 5 42.39 11.96 -21.48
C ASN A 5 41.56 12.22 -20.21
N ARG A 6 40.87 13.37 -20.17
CA ARG A 6 39.82 13.66 -19.20
C ARG A 6 38.55 12.93 -19.63
N TYR A 7 38.22 11.82 -18.99
CA TYR A 7 36.91 11.17 -19.13
C TYR A 7 35.89 11.87 -18.22
N PRO A 8 34.86 12.57 -18.72
CA PRO A 8 33.75 12.98 -17.87
C PRO A 8 32.76 11.82 -17.80
N TYR A 9 32.77 11.07 -16.70
CA TYR A 9 31.64 10.18 -16.42
C TYR A 9 30.44 11.04 -15.98
N LEU A 10 29.51 11.28 -16.90
CA LEU A 10 28.22 11.87 -16.56
C LEU A 10 27.31 10.74 -16.04
N LEU A 11 27.22 10.61 -14.72
CA LEU A 11 26.24 9.73 -14.09
C LEU A 11 24.85 10.37 -14.21
N LEU A 12 24.08 9.98 -15.22
CA LEU A 12 22.66 10.31 -15.32
C LEU A 12 21.91 9.43 -14.32
N LEU A 13 21.77 9.92 -13.08
CA LEU A 13 20.84 9.31 -12.14
C LEU A 13 19.42 9.50 -12.70
N PRO A 14 18.59 8.44 -12.78
CA PRO A 14 17.19 8.58 -13.15
C PRO A 14 16.54 9.60 -12.23
N ARG A 15 15.75 10.51 -12.81
CA ARG A 15 14.99 11.47 -12.02
C ARG A 15 14.06 10.71 -11.07
N PRO A 16 13.92 11.17 -9.81
CA PRO A 16 12.98 10.54 -8.90
C PRO A 16 11.57 10.65 -9.50
N SER A 17 10.90 9.50 -9.63
CA SER A 17 9.49 9.44 -10.00
C SER A 17 8.65 9.68 -8.75
N VAL A 18 7.65 10.55 -8.85
CA VAL A 18 6.70 10.84 -7.76
C VAL A 18 5.35 10.24 -8.14
N THR A 19 4.77 9.48 -7.23
CA THR A 19 3.41 8.97 -7.33
C THR A 19 2.58 9.57 -6.21
N TYR A 20 1.44 10.16 -6.55
CA TYR A 20 0.48 10.69 -5.60
C TYR A 20 -0.62 9.68 -5.36
N LEU A 21 -1.01 9.52 -4.11
CA LEU A 21 -2.07 8.61 -3.68
C LEU A 21 -3.31 9.42 -3.31
N VAL A 22 -4.47 9.04 -3.83
CA VAL A 22 -5.77 9.59 -3.44
C VAL A 22 -6.51 8.53 -2.63
N SER A 23 -6.93 8.92 -1.44
CA SER A 23 -7.66 8.05 -0.53
C SER A 23 -9.01 8.63 -0.13
N ASP A 24 -9.96 7.73 0.12
CA ASP A 24 -11.21 7.99 0.83
C ASP A 24 -11.12 7.35 2.24
N PRO A 25 -12.18 7.40 3.08
CA PRO A 25 -12.14 6.74 4.38
C PRO A 25 -11.80 5.24 4.31
N GLU A 26 -12.19 4.55 3.25
CA GLU A 26 -12.01 3.11 3.03
C GLU A 26 -10.61 2.74 2.53
N GLY A 27 -9.82 3.67 2.00
CA GLY A 27 -8.42 3.46 1.64
C GLY A 27 -7.97 4.20 0.37
N VAL A 28 -6.82 3.81 -0.16
CA VAL A 28 -6.28 4.39 -1.41
C VAL A 28 -7.06 3.88 -2.62
N ARG A 29 -7.65 4.80 -3.41
CA ARG A 29 -8.50 4.47 -4.56
C ARG A 29 -7.86 4.74 -5.89
N LEU A 30 -7.03 5.78 -5.97
CA LEU A 30 -6.47 6.27 -7.23
C LEU A 30 -5.02 6.67 -7.02
N THR A 31 -4.23 6.53 -8.08
CA THR A 31 -2.85 7.00 -8.14
C THR A 31 -2.64 7.84 -9.39
N PHE A 32 -1.81 8.88 -9.30
CA PHE A 32 -1.41 9.67 -10.45
C PHE A 32 0.06 10.07 -10.40
N ASP A 33 0.64 10.32 -11.56
CA ASP A 33 2.03 10.75 -11.71
C ASP A 33 2.20 12.27 -11.58
N SER A 34 3.43 12.75 -11.71
CA SER A 34 3.75 14.19 -11.66
C SER A 34 3.13 15.05 -12.76
N SER A 35 2.59 14.44 -13.83
CA SER A 35 1.86 15.14 -14.88
C SER A 35 0.34 15.18 -14.64
N GLY A 36 -0.14 14.52 -13.58
CA GLY A 36 -1.57 14.37 -13.28
C GLY A 36 -2.25 13.25 -14.07
N THR A 37 -1.48 12.37 -14.71
CA THR A 37 -2.02 11.21 -15.41
C THR A 37 -2.35 10.11 -14.41
N VAL A 38 -3.56 9.53 -14.48
CA VAL A 38 -3.94 8.39 -13.63
C VAL A 38 -3.08 7.17 -13.98
N THR A 39 -2.42 6.61 -12.98
CA THR A 39 -1.51 5.46 -13.13
C THR A 39 -2.11 4.15 -12.62
N GLY A 40 -3.20 4.21 -11.85
CA GLY A 40 -3.87 3.02 -11.33
C GLY A 40 -5.04 3.36 -10.42
N GLU A 41 -5.96 2.41 -10.33
CA GLU A 41 -7.20 2.52 -9.55
C GLU A 41 -7.41 1.21 -8.76
N ALA A 42 -8.07 1.30 -7.61
CA ALA A 42 -8.52 0.13 -6.86
C ALA A 42 -9.86 0.39 -6.17
N SER A 43 -10.72 -0.64 -6.25
CA SER A 43 -11.94 -0.75 -5.47
C SER A 43 -11.82 -1.94 -4.53
N TYR A 44 -12.35 -1.78 -3.31
CA TYR A 44 -12.28 -2.77 -2.24
C TYR A 44 -13.70 -3.16 -1.81
N SER A 45 -13.87 -4.41 -1.40
CA SER A 45 -15.06 -4.85 -0.66
C SER A 45 -15.05 -4.29 0.76
N ALA A 46 -16.15 -4.51 1.50
CA ALA A 46 -16.25 -4.11 2.90
C ALA A 46 -15.09 -4.65 3.77
N TYR A 47 -14.58 -5.84 3.44
CA TYR A 47 -13.48 -6.52 4.15
C TYR A 47 -12.11 -6.36 3.48
N GLY A 48 -11.97 -5.46 2.50
CA GLY A 48 -10.67 -5.13 1.91
C GLY A 48 -10.17 -6.03 0.79
N ASN A 49 -10.99 -6.99 0.31
CA ASN A 49 -10.67 -7.70 -0.94
C ASN A 49 -10.76 -6.74 -2.12
N VAL A 50 -9.78 -6.78 -3.03
CA VAL A 50 -9.82 -6.00 -4.26
C VAL A 50 -10.93 -6.53 -5.17
N ILE A 51 -11.93 -5.69 -5.47
CA ILE A 51 -13.06 -6.04 -6.34
C ILE A 51 -12.87 -5.57 -7.79
N ALA A 52 -12.03 -4.55 -7.99
CA ALA A 52 -11.64 -4.07 -9.32
C ALA A 52 -10.30 -3.34 -9.24
N GLY A 53 -9.51 -3.43 -10.32
CA GLY A 53 -8.19 -2.80 -10.40
C GLY A 53 -7.16 -3.47 -9.48
N GLY A 54 -6.36 -2.66 -8.80
CA GLY A 54 -5.33 -3.10 -7.86
C GLY A 54 -4.09 -2.22 -7.88
N LEU A 55 -3.57 -1.87 -6.70
CA LEU A 55 -2.47 -0.92 -6.56
C LEU A 55 -1.15 -1.53 -6.10
N LEU A 56 -1.08 -2.84 -5.81
CA LEU A 56 0.11 -3.47 -5.19
C LEU A 56 1.40 -3.35 -6.01
N ASN A 57 1.29 -3.22 -7.33
CA ASN A 57 2.44 -2.99 -8.21
C ASN A 57 2.93 -1.53 -8.21
N ILE A 58 2.16 -0.61 -7.61
CA ILE A 58 2.40 0.83 -7.57
C ILE A 58 2.72 1.29 -6.15
N THR A 59 1.92 0.84 -5.18
CA THR A 59 2.05 1.17 -3.75
C THR A 59 1.58 -0.01 -2.90
N PRO A 60 2.25 -0.29 -1.77
CA PRO A 60 1.75 -1.28 -0.82
C PRO A 60 0.60 -0.73 0.05
N PHE A 61 0.33 0.58 0.03
CA PHE A 61 -0.74 1.18 0.82
C PHE A 61 -2.07 1.11 0.08
N GLY A 62 -3.10 0.58 0.74
CA GLY A 62 -4.39 0.34 0.12
C GLY A 62 -5.56 0.46 1.10
N TYR A 63 -6.25 -0.65 1.30
CA TYR A 63 -7.44 -0.73 2.15
C TYR A 63 -7.18 -0.24 3.57
N ALA A 64 -8.06 0.62 4.08
CA ALA A 64 -7.98 1.33 5.35
C ALA A 64 -6.64 2.06 5.60
N GLY A 65 -5.90 2.38 4.53
CA GLY A 65 -4.55 2.94 4.62
C GLY A 65 -3.48 1.94 5.11
N GLY A 66 -3.84 0.66 5.26
CA GLY A 66 -2.93 -0.39 5.69
C GLY A 66 -1.88 -0.73 4.63
N TYR A 67 -0.77 -1.28 5.11
CA TYR A 67 0.27 -1.86 4.26
C TYR A 67 -0.13 -3.29 3.89
N THR A 68 -0.28 -3.58 2.61
CA THR A 68 -0.50 -4.93 2.10
C THR A 68 0.83 -5.55 1.70
N ASP A 69 1.13 -6.72 2.25
CA ASP A 69 2.33 -7.46 1.91
C ASP A 69 2.15 -8.31 0.63
N PRO A 70 3.22 -8.88 0.07
CA PRO A 70 3.12 -9.73 -1.13
C PRO A 70 2.30 -11.01 -0.95
N THR A 71 1.99 -11.41 0.28
CA THR A 71 1.11 -12.56 0.56
C THR A 71 -0.37 -12.19 0.53
N GLY A 72 -0.69 -10.89 0.45
CA GLY A 72 -2.05 -10.36 0.43
C GLY A 72 -2.60 -10.04 1.81
N LEU A 73 -1.81 -10.22 2.87
CA LEU A 73 -2.19 -9.82 4.22
C LEU A 73 -2.02 -8.32 4.39
N ILE A 74 -2.89 -7.72 5.18
CA ILE A 74 -2.92 -6.29 5.42
C ILE A 74 -2.48 -6.03 6.86
N TYR A 75 -1.41 -5.25 7.03
CA TYR A 75 -0.99 -4.80 8.35
C TYR A 75 -1.86 -3.63 8.80
N LEU A 76 -2.72 -3.88 9.79
CA LEU A 76 -3.69 -2.93 10.36
C LEU A 76 -3.60 -2.96 11.89
N VAL A 77 -3.56 -1.78 12.52
CA VAL A 77 -3.65 -1.63 13.98
C VAL A 77 -2.73 -2.63 14.71
N ASN A 78 -1.45 -2.65 14.30
CA ASN A 78 -0.39 -3.48 14.86
C ASN A 78 -0.55 -5.00 14.67
N ARG A 79 -1.47 -5.47 13.84
CA ARG A 79 -1.73 -6.88 13.57
C ARG A 79 -1.85 -7.16 12.07
N TYR A 80 -1.61 -8.41 11.67
CA TYR A 80 -1.89 -8.87 10.31
C TYR A 80 -3.36 -9.28 10.19
N TYR A 81 -4.04 -8.68 9.23
CA TYR A 81 -5.42 -8.91 8.86
C TYR A 81 -5.48 -9.66 7.53
N ASP A 82 -6.32 -10.69 7.49
CA ASP A 82 -6.60 -11.45 6.28
C ASP A 82 -7.95 -10.98 5.68
N PRO A 83 -7.94 -10.28 4.54
CA PRO A 83 -9.17 -9.79 3.91
C PRO A 83 -10.07 -10.92 3.40
N SER A 84 -9.52 -12.11 3.13
CA SER A 84 -10.31 -13.25 2.63
C SER A 84 -11.23 -13.83 3.71
N THR A 85 -10.79 -13.84 4.97
CA THR A 85 -11.54 -14.33 6.13
C THR A 85 -12.19 -13.21 6.94
N GLY A 86 -11.78 -11.95 6.69
CA GLY A 86 -12.29 -10.78 7.39
C GLY A 86 -11.76 -10.66 8.83
N GLN A 87 -10.63 -11.29 9.15
CA GLN A 87 -10.16 -11.47 10.54
C GLN A 87 -8.66 -11.18 10.71
N PHE A 88 -8.27 -10.82 11.93
CA PHE A 88 -6.86 -10.79 12.31
C PHE A 88 -6.29 -12.19 12.53
N LEU A 89 -5.03 -12.39 12.17
CA LEU A 89 -4.30 -13.65 12.40
C LEU A 89 -3.84 -13.84 13.84
N SER A 90 -3.96 -12.81 14.68
CA SER A 90 -3.54 -12.84 16.08
C SER A 90 -4.64 -12.29 16.99
N VAL A 91 -4.71 -12.87 18.18
CA VAL A 91 -5.64 -12.45 19.22
C VAL A 91 -5.39 -10.99 19.58
N ASP A 92 -6.48 -10.24 19.76
CA ASP A 92 -6.44 -8.87 20.25
C ASP A 92 -5.73 -8.82 21.60
N PRO A 93 -4.63 -8.05 21.75
CA PRO A 93 -3.98 -7.85 23.04
C PRO A 93 -4.92 -7.31 24.12
N LEU A 94 -6.01 -6.64 23.72
CA LEU A 94 -7.05 -6.10 24.60
C LEU A 94 -8.32 -6.95 24.62
N VAL A 95 -8.24 -8.25 24.24
CA VAL A 95 -9.39 -9.16 24.17
C VAL A 95 -10.22 -9.21 25.46
N SER A 96 -9.60 -9.02 26.64
CA SER A 96 -10.33 -8.96 27.91
C SER A 96 -11.27 -7.76 28.03
N LEU A 97 -11.06 -6.72 27.22
CA LEU A 97 -11.89 -5.51 27.15
C LEU A 97 -12.82 -5.55 25.93
N THR A 98 -12.33 -6.05 24.81
CA THR A 98 -13.08 -6.04 23.55
C THR A 98 -14.01 -7.23 23.41
N ASP A 99 -13.74 -8.35 24.09
CA ASP A 99 -14.39 -9.66 23.92
C ASP A 99 -14.43 -10.13 22.44
N GLN A 100 -13.49 -9.61 21.64
CA GLN A 100 -13.41 -9.84 20.20
C GLN A 100 -11.97 -10.24 19.85
N PRO A 101 -11.63 -11.54 19.85
CA PRO A 101 -10.24 -11.97 19.69
C PRO A 101 -9.69 -11.64 18.30
N TYR A 102 -10.48 -11.74 17.23
CA TYR A 102 -10.00 -11.61 15.85
C TYR A 102 -10.73 -10.55 15.02
N ALA A 103 -11.73 -9.88 15.59
CA ALA A 103 -12.56 -8.96 14.83
C ALA A 103 -11.81 -7.67 14.50
N VAL A 104 -12.15 -7.11 13.34
CA VAL A 104 -11.81 -5.73 12.99
C VAL A 104 -12.91 -4.81 13.51
N CYS A 105 -12.55 -3.75 14.23
CA CYS A 105 -13.51 -2.81 14.83
C CYS A 105 -14.14 -1.84 13.81
N ARG A 106 -14.25 -2.25 12.54
CA ARG A 106 -14.70 -1.40 11.45
C ARG A 106 -16.01 -1.95 10.90
N GLU A 107 -17.10 -1.27 11.23
CA GLU A 107 -18.44 -1.41 10.64
C GLU A 107 -18.83 -0.11 9.95
#